data_AF-A0A919KVV5-F1
#
_entry.id   AF-A0A919KVV5-F1
#
_cell.length_a   1.000
_cell.length_b   1.000
_cell.length_c   1.000
_cell.angle_alpha   90.00
_cell.angle_beta   90.00
_cell.angle_gamma   90.00
#
_symmetry.space_group_name_H-M   'P 1'
#
loop_
_entity.id
_entity.type
_entity.pdbx_description
1 polymer ?
#
loop_
_entity_poly.entity_id
_entity_poly.type
_entity_poly.pdbx_seq_one_letter_code
_entity_poly.pdbx_strand_id
1 'polypeptide(L)' 'MAFDSIAALAASGHSFEGASEEQLAVIAHLSPEEVEVINSIKSRLDGDVAAHSQDSNTTGGVVW' A
#
# COMPACT_ATOMS: atom_id res chain seq x y z
N MET A 1 -25.46 -5.90 -2.01
CA MET A 1 -24.60 -4.73 -2.33
C MET A 1 -23.42 -5.27 -3.11
N ALA A 2 -23.04 -4.62 -4.22
CA ALA A 2 -21.82 -5.00 -4.94
C ALA A 2 -20.60 -4.69 -4.05
N PHE A 3 -19.56 -5.51 -4.16
CA PHE A 3 -18.30 -5.25 -3.45
C PHE A 3 -17.64 -4.00 -4.06
N ASP A 4 -17.23 -3.08 -3.21
CA ASP A 4 -16.50 -1.87 -3.61
C ASP A 4 -15.02 -2.04 -3.24
N SER A 5 -14.25 -2.47 -4.22
CA SER A 5 -12.82 -2.70 -4.08
C SER A 5 -12.02 -1.43 -3.83
N ILE A 6 -12.44 -0.28 -4.40
CA ILE A 6 -11.77 1.00 -4.19
C ILE A 6 -11.94 1.43 -2.73
N ALA A 7 -13.16 1.36 -2.20
CA ALA A 7 -13.42 1.68 -0.81
C ALA A 7 -12.67 0.73 0.15
N ALA A 8 -12.63 -0.57 -0.17
CA ALA A 8 -11.94 -1.57 0.64
C ALA A 8 -10.42 -1.34 0.71
N LEU A 9 -9.79 -0.99 -0.42
CA LEU A 9 -8.37 -0.66 -0.49
C LEU A 9 -8.05 0.72 0.10
N ALA A 10 -8.93 1.71 -0.07
CA ALA A 10 -8.76 3.01 0.58
C ALA A 10 -8.79 2.89 2.12
N ALA A 11 -9.66 2.02 2.65
CA ALA A 11 -9.75 1.76 4.09
C ALA A 11 -8.49 1.12 4.68
N SER A 12 -7.70 0.38 3.88
CA SER A 12 -6.39 -0.16 4.28
C SER A 12 -5.22 0.81 4.01
N GLY A 13 -5.52 2.05 3.63
CA GLY A 13 -4.53 3.12 3.47
C GLY A 13 -3.84 3.15 2.11
N HIS A 14 -4.41 2.52 1.07
CA HIS A 14 -3.97 2.79 -0.30
C HIS A 14 -4.44 4.18 -0.74
N SER A 15 -3.54 4.96 -1.32
CA SER A 15 -3.87 6.22 -2.00
C SER A 15 -4.00 6.00 -3.49
N PHE A 16 -5.04 6.57 -4.09
CA PHE A 16 -5.28 6.57 -5.52
C PHE A 16 -5.10 7.96 -6.14
N GLU A 17 -4.44 8.87 -5.42
CA GLU A 17 -4.18 10.21 -5.91
C GLU A 17 -3.31 10.17 -7.18
N GLY A 18 -3.80 10.80 -8.25
CA GLY A 18 -3.16 10.78 -9.56
C GLY A 18 -3.46 9.55 -10.43
N ALA A 19 -4.27 8.60 -9.96
CA ALA A 19 -4.73 7.49 -10.80
C ALA A 19 -5.65 7.98 -11.93
N SER A 20 -5.47 7.45 -13.14
CA SER A 20 -6.37 7.73 -14.26
C SER A 20 -7.70 6.99 -14.11
N GLU A 21 -8.73 7.41 -14.84
CA GLU A 21 -10.03 6.73 -14.85
C GLU A 21 -9.92 5.26 -15.27
N GLU A 22 -9.04 4.94 -16.23
CA GLU A 22 -8.78 3.55 -16.63
C GLU A 22 -8.17 2.72 -15.50
N GLN A 23 -7.25 3.31 -14.73
CA GLN A 23 -6.65 2.63 -13.58
C GLN A 23 -7.67 2.39 -12.47
N LEU A 24 -8.51 3.39 -12.18
CA LEU A 24 -9.62 3.24 -11.22
C LEU A 24 -10.63 2.20 -11.69
N ALA A 25 -10.91 2.11 -12.99
CA ALA A 25 -11.79 1.09 -13.54
C ALA A 25 -11.20 -0.33 -13.36
N VAL A 26 -9.89 -0.51 -13.54
CA VAL A 26 -9.24 -1.81 -13.25
C VAL A 26 -9.37 -2.16 -11.77
N ILE A 27 -9.12 -1.20 -10.88
CA ILE A 27 -9.24 -1.41 -9.43
C ILE A 27 -10.68 -1.74 -9.04
N ALA A 28 -11.67 -1.07 -9.63
CA ALA A 28 -13.09 -1.30 -9.39
C ALA A 28 -13.58 -2.70 -9.79
N HIS A 29 -12.85 -3.41 -10.66
CA HIS A 29 -13.16 -4.78 -11.06
C HIS A 29 -12.49 -5.85 -10.19
N LEU A 30 -11.66 -5.46 -9.21
CA LEU A 30 -10.99 -6.41 -8.34
C LEU A 30 -11.98 -7.19 -7.48
N SER A 31 -11.72 -8.48 -7.34
CA SER A 31 -12.48 -9.35 -6.44
C SER A 31 -12.08 -9.13 -4.98
N PRO A 32 -12.91 -9.56 -4.01
CA PRO A 32 -12.56 -9.54 -2.60
C PRO A 32 -11.23 -10.26 -2.29
N GLU A 33 -11.00 -11.40 -2.93
CA GLU A 33 -9.78 -12.21 -2.74
C GLU A 33 -8.53 -11.47 -3.25
N GLU A 34 -8.64 -10.75 -4.37
CA GLU A 34 -7.55 -9.94 -4.90
C GLU A 34 -7.22 -8.77 -3.98
N VAL A 35 -8.24 -8.12 -3.40
CA VAL A 35 -8.06 -7.05 -2.41
C VAL A 35 -7.37 -7.57 -1.14
N GLU A 36 -7.73 -8.76 -0.67
CA GLU A 36 -7.06 -9.40 0.48
C GLU A 36 -5.57 -9.66 0.22
N VAL A 37 -5.24 -10.16 -0.97
CA VAL A 37 -3.84 -10.39 -1.37
C VAL A 37 -3.06 -9.08 -1.42
N ILE A 38 -3.63 -8.03 -2.02
CA ILE A 38 -2.99 -6.70 -2.09
C ILE A 38 -2.73 -6.14 -0.69
N ASN A 39 -3.71 -6.24 0.21
CA ASN A 39 -3.58 -5.79 1.59
C ASN A 39 -2.52 -6.58 2.37
N SER A 40 -2.44 -7.89 2.16
CA SER A 40 -1.41 -8.76 2.74
C SER A 40 0.00 -8.38 2.29
N ILE A 41 0.17 -8.10 0.99
CA ILE A 41 1.46 -7.64 0.44
C ILE A 41 1.84 -6.28 1.04
N LYS A 42 0.90 -5.32 1.11
CA LYS A 42 1.14 -4.00 1.71
C LYS A 42 1.59 -4.14 3.16
N SER A 43 0.88 -4.93 3.96
CA SER A 43 1.21 -5.13 5.37
C SER A 43 2.63 -5.69 5.58
N ARG A 44 3.08 -6.61 4.71
CA ARG A 44 4.45 -7.14 4.75
C ARG A 44 5.47 -6.08 4.38
N LEU A 45 5.22 -5.30 3.33
CA LEU A 45 6.11 -4.21 2.91
C LEU A 45 6.21 -3.11 3.97
N ASP A 46 5.10 -2.72 4.59
CA ASP A 46 5.10 -1.75 5.68
C ASP A 46 5.94 -2.25 6.88
N GLY A 47 5.86 -3.56 7.18
CA GLY A 47 6.66 -4.19 8.21
C GLY A 47 8.16 -4.24 7.88
N ASP A 48 8.52 -4.57 6.65
CA ASP A 48 9.92 -4.62 6.18
C ASP A 48 10.55 -3.21 6.11
N VAL A 49 9.78 -2.20 5.73
CA VAL A 49 10.22 -0.78 5.75
C VAL A 49 10.45 -0.29 7.17
N ALA A 50 9.61 -0.67 8.14
CA ALA A 50 9.83 -0.35 9.54
C ALA A 50 11.12 -1.02 10.08
N ALA A 51 11.40 -2.26 9.67
CA ALA A 51 12.62 -2.97 10.05
C ALA A 51 13.89 -2.29 9.51
N HIS A 52 13.90 -1.85 8.24
CA HIS A 52 15.03 -1.09 7.66
C HIS A 52 15.21 0.30 8.27
N SER A 53 14.13 0.90 8.79
CA SER A 53 14.19 2.21 9.46
C SER A 53 14.82 2.15 10.86
N GLN A 54 14.73 1.00 11.55
CA GLN A 54 15.32 0.83 12.88
C GLN A 54 16.83 0.56 12.87
N ASP A 55 17.37 -0.04 11.81
CA ASP A 55 18.83 -0.26 11.66
C ASP A 55 19.60 1.02 11.28
N SER A 56 18.91 2.13 11.04
CA SER A 56 19.52 3.43 10.71
C SER A 56 20.05 4.19 11.93
N ASN A 57 20.15 3.56 13.10
CA ASN A 57 20.85 4.14 14.26
C ASN A 57 22.38 3.98 14.18
N THR A 58 22.94 4.07 12.97
CA THR A 58 24.39 4.18 12.80
C THR A 58 24.76 5.66 12.90
N THR A 59 25.36 6.00 14.04
CA THR A 59 26.12 7.22 14.28
C THR A 59 27.15 7.39 13.16
N GLY A 60 26.83 8.17 12.13
CA GLY A 60 27.70 8.41 10.97
C GLY A 60 27.83 9.91 10.73
N GLY A 61 28.98 10.45 11.13
CA GLY A 61 29.24 11.88 11.31
C GLY A 61 28.98 12.77 10.10
N VAL A 62 28.63 14.02 10.43
CA VAL A 62 28.81 15.19 9.57
C VAL A 62 30.27 15.22 9.11
N VAL A 63 30.51 15.10 7.80
CA VAL A 63 31.81 15.37 7.18
C VAL A 63 31.56 16.09 5.84
N TRP A 64 31.75 17.42 5.91
CA TRP A 64 31.91 18.45 4.87
C TRP A 64 30.88 18.55 3.73
#